data_AF-A0A959ED18-F1
#
_entry.id   AF-A0A959ED18-F1
#
_cell.length_a   1.000
_cell.length_b   1.000
_cell.length_c   1.000
_cell.angle_alpha   90.00
_cell.angle_beta   90.00
_cell.angle_gamma   90.00
#
_symmetry.space_group_name_H-M   'P 1'
#
loop_
_entity.id
_entity.type
_entity.pdbx_description
1 polymer ?
#
loop_
_entity_poly.entity_id
_entity_poly.type
_entity_poly.pdbx_seq_one_letter_code
_entity_poly.pdbx_strand_id
1 'polypeptide(L)'
;HFFFFFVVFLLQCLGKHQRIAKLAAMERRFNAYLRSERWMALFSIGWGALSAAAAGWAYRQWQGELFWALLFTIFLLSLVQVWAGIRRLLKARSLRNELHSIVEIAPPTFAALELPRLDKRELSFVRRRFIEQALFVMGLCFALAGSFGISGQSLLGTGIGLCVQMAVLLIITLTSQWRDSLYRNEIERERGP
;
A
#
# COMPACT_ATOMS: atom_id res chain seq x y z
N HIS A 1 25.55 42.96 -31.56
CA HIS A 1 25.44 41.49 -31.78
C HIS A 1 25.97 40.65 -30.61
N PHE A 2 27.19 40.85 -30.11
CA PHE A 2 27.76 40.02 -29.03
C PHE A 2 26.90 39.96 -27.74
N PHE A 3 26.39 41.11 -27.28
CA PHE A 3 25.51 41.18 -26.11
C PHE A 3 24.21 40.36 -26.27
N PHE A 4 23.61 40.39 -27.45
CA PHE A 4 22.38 39.62 -27.73
C PHE A 4 22.63 38.11 -27.70
N PHE A 5 23.73 37.64 -28.30
CA PHE A 5 24.12 36.22 -28.23
C PHE A 5 24.42 35.76 -26.80
N PHE A 6 25.09 36.61 -26.02
CA PHE A 6 25.38 36.32 -24.61
C PHE A 6 24.11 36.20 -23.75
N VAL A 7 23.14 37.09 -23.94
CA VAL A 7 21.85 37.04 -23.23
C VAL A 7 21.04 35.80 -23.61
N VAL A 8 20.97 35.45 -24.90
CA VAL A 8 20.28 34.23 -25.36
C VAL A 8 20.94 32.98 -24.79
N PHE A 9 22.28 32.92 -24.79
CA PHE A 9 23.03 31.81 -24.20
C PHE A 9 22.77 31.67 -22.68
N LEU A 10 22.79 32.78 -21.94
CA LEU A 10 22.46 32.78 -20.50
C LEU A 10 21.03 32.31 -20.23
N LEU A 11 20.05 32.76 -21.01
CA LEU A 11 18.65 32.33 -20.88
C LEU A 11 18.49 30.84 -21.19
N GLN A 12 19.17 30.32 -22.21
CA GLN A 12 19.19 28.89 -22.51
C GLN A 12 19.85 28.08 -21.38
N CYS A 13 20.96 28.59 -20.82
CA CYS A 13 21.68 27.92 -19.74
C CYS A 13 20.86 27.90 -18.44
N LEU A 14 20.22 29.02 -18.09
CA LEU A 14 19.30 29.10 -16.94
C LEU A 14 18.10 28.17 -17.10
N GLY A 15 17.49 28.13 -18.29
CA GLY A 15 16.39 27.21 -18.60
C GLY A 15 16.80 25.75 -18.47
N LYS A 16 18.01 25.38 -18.90
CA LYS A 16 18.56 24.02 -18.75
C LYS A 16 18.76 23.65 -17.27
N HIS A 17 19.35 24.55 -16.47
CA HIS A 17 19.53 24.31 -15.04
C HIS A 17 18.21 24.13 -14.28
N GLN A 18 17.19 24.94 -14.58
CA GLN A 18 15.86 24.78 -13.98
C GLN A 18 15.22 23.43 -14.34
N ARG A 19 15.37 22.97 -15.59
CA ARG A 19 14.87 21.65 -16.00
C ARG A 19 15.56 20.50 -15.25
N ILE A 20 16.89 20.55 -15.13
CA ILE A 20 17.66 19.52 -14.41
C ILE A 20 17.27 19.49 -12.93
N ALA A 21 17.12 20.65 -12.29
CA ALA A 21 16.71 20.73 -10.88
C ALA A 21 15.31 20.16 -10.65
N LYS A 22 14.35 20.45 -11.55
CA LYS A 22 13.00 19.87 -11.51
C LYS A 22 13.03 18.35 -11.69
N LEU A 23 13.81 17.85 -12.65
CA LEU A 23 13.93 16.41 -12.92
C LEU A 23 14.50 15.66 -11.70
N ALA A 24 15.57 16.19 -11.10
CA ALA A 24 16.17 15.61 -9.90
C ALA A 24 15.25 15.70 -8.66
N ALA A 25 14.36 16.68 -8.59
CA ALA A 25 13.34 16.75 -7.53
C ALA A 25 12.26 15.67 -7.71
N MET A 26 11.74 15.53 -8.93
CA MET A 26 10.74 14.51 -9.30
C MET A 26 11.27 13.10 -9.06
N GLU A 27 12.50 12.81 -9.49
CA GLU A 27 13.14 11.52 -9.29
C GLU A 27 13.33 11.19 -7.80
N ARG A 28 13.76 12.17 -6.98
CA ARG A 28 13.88 11.99 -5.53
C ARG A 28 12.54 11.65 -4.88
N ARG A 29 11.46 12.33 -5.29
CA ARG A 29 10.10 12.08 -4.78
C ARG A 29 9.58 10.71 -5.18
N PHE A 30 9.74 10.35 -6.46
CA PHE A 30 9.39 9.02 -6.95
C PHE A 30 10.15 7.91 -6.21
N ASN A 31 11.46 8.08 -6.01
CA ASN A 31 12.27 7.14 -5.26
C ASN A 31 11.84 7.04 -3.77
N ALA A 32 11.47 8.17 -3.15
CA ALA A 32 10.93 8.19 -1.79
C ALA A 32 9.58 7.46 -1.71
N TYR A 33 8.70 7.67 -2.68
CA TYR A 33 7.42 6.98 -2.81
C TYR A 33 7.62 5.46 -2.94
N LEU A 34 8.47 5.00 -3.86
CA LEU A 34 8.78 3.58 -4.04
C LEU A 34 9.40 2.96 -2.79
N ARG A 35 10.26 3.69 -2.08
CA ARG A 35 10.85 3.25 -0.81
C ARG A 35 9.75 3.05 0.24
N SER A 36 8.83 4.01 0.38
CA SER A 36 7.68 3.89 1.27
C SER A 36 6.77 2.71 0.88
N GLU A 37 6.54 2.49 -0.42
CA GLU A 37 5.77 1.35 -0.90
C GLU A 37 6.39 0.01 -0.49
N ARG A 38 7.71 -0.11 -0.61
CA ARG A 38 8.45 -1.30 -0.15
C ARG A 38 8.37 -1.48 1.36
N TRP A 39 8.53 -0.42 2.14
CA TRP A 39 8.41 -0.49 3.60
C TRP A 39 7.02 -0.95 4.04
N MET A 40 5.95 -0.47 3.41
CA MET A 40 4.58 -0.90 3.74
C MET A 40 4.33 -2.35 3.31
N ALA A 41 4.90 -2.80 2.19
CA ALA A 41 4.85 -4.20 1.80
C ALA A 41 5.60 -5.10 2.80
N LEU A 42 6.81 -4.71 3.21
CA LEU A 42 7.61 -5.42 4.21
C LEU A 42 6.93 -5.44 5.57
N PHE A 43 6.35 -4.32 6.00
CA PHE A 43 5.56 -4.25 7.23
C PHE A 43 4.36 -5.21 7.18
N SER A 44 3.62 -5.22 6.06
CA SER A 44 2.51 -6.15 5.86
C SER A 44 2.96 -7.62 5.92
N ILE A 45 4.10 -7.95 5.31
CA ILE A 45 4.68 -9.31 5.36
C ILE A 45 5.12 -9.63 6.79
N GLY A 46 5.87 -8.75 7.44
CA GLY A 46 6.39 -8.94 8.78
C GLY A 46 5.29 -9.12 9.81
N TRP A 47 4.26 -8.27 9.76
CA TRP A 47 3.08 -8.41 10.62
C TRP A 47 2.38 -9.74 10.38
N GLY A 48 2.10 -10.10 9.12
CA GLY A 48 1.45 -11.37 8.80
C GLY A 48 2.27 -12.59 9.21
N ALA A 49 3.58 -12.58 9.01
CA ALA A 49 4.46 -13.68 9.42
C ALA A 49 4.50 -13.80 10.96
N LEU A 50 4.62 -12.66 11.66
CA LEU A 50 4.61 -12.61 13.12
C LEU A 50 3.28 -13.10 13.70
N SER A 51 2.14 -12.65 13.16
CA SER A 51 0.82 -13.08 13.63
C SER A 51 0.56 -14.56 13.33
N ALA A 52 1.01 -15.09 12.20
CA ALA A 52 0.94 -16.52 11.91
C ALA A 52 1.80 -17.35 12.87
N ALA A 53 3.05 -16.92 13.12
CA ALA A 53 3.93 -17.61 14.07
C ALA A 53 3.39 -17.56 15.50
N ALA A 54 2.92 -16.40 15.95
CA ALA A 54 2.30 -16.22 17.26
C ALA A 54 1.04 -17.09 17.41
N ALA A 55 0.19 -17.13 16.38
CA ALA A 55 -1.00 -17.97 16.39
C ALA A 55 -0.65 -19.46 16.49
N GLY A 56 0.33 -19.92 15.70
CA GLY A 56 0.81 -21.31 15.74
C GLY A 56 1.48 -21.70 17.06
N TRP A 57 2.20 -20.77 17.70
CA TRP A 57 2.76 -20.98 19.04
C TRP A 57 1.68 -21.04 20.11
N ALA A 58 0.75 -20.09 20.13
CA ALA A 58 -0.33 -20.02 21.12
C ALA A 58 -1.29 -21.22 21.02
N TYR A 59 -1.46 -21.78 19.81
CA TYR A 59 -2.27 -22.96 19.56
C TYR A 59 -1.84 -24.18 20.37
N ARG A 60 -0.55 -24.28 20.72
CA ARG A 60 -0.03 -25.37 21.57
C ARG A 60 -0.34 -25.17 23.05
N GLN A 61 -0.53 -23.93 23.49
CA GLN A 61 -0.64 -23.58 24.91
C GLN A 61 -2.08 -23.51 25.41
N TRP A 62 -3.03 -23.17 24.54
CA TRP A 62 -4.43 -22.95 24.93
C TRP A 62 -5.36 -23.97 24.28
N GLN A 63 -6.12 -24.72 25.08
CA GLN A 63 -6.96 -25.84 24.62
C GLN A 63 -8.48 -25.54 24.55
N GLY A 64 -8.91 -24.27 24.56
CA GLY A 64 -10.33 -23.91 24.50
C GLY A 64 -10.87 -23.72 23.08
N GLU A 65 -12.06 -24.25 22.76
CA GLU A 65 -12.68 -24.16 21.42
C GLU A 65 -12.70 -22.73 20.84
N LEU A 66 -12.98 -21.73 21.68
CA LEU A 66 -12.91 -20.31 21.32
C LEU A 66 -11.53 -19.92 20.79
N PHE A 67 -10.48 -20.29 21.52
CA PHE A 67 -9.11 -19.95 21.18
C PHE A 67 -8.66 -20.67 19.92
N TRP A 68 -9.06 -21.93 19.72
CA TRP A 68 -8.70 -22.68 18.51
C TRP A 68 -9.28 -22.00 17.26
N ALA A 69 -10.55 -21.63 17.29
CA ALA A 69 -11.20 -20.95 16.17
C ALA A 69 -10.60 -19.56 15.91
N LEU A 70 -10.30 -18.80 16.96
CA LEU A 70 -9.65 -17.49 16.86
C LEU A 70 -8.26 -17.59 16.23
N LEU A 71 -7.41 -18.48 16.77
CA LEU A 71 -6.03 -18.64 16.34
C LEU A 71 -5.96 -19.18 14.91
N PHE A 72 -6.83 -20.14 14.57
CA PHE A 72 -6.94 -20.66 13.21
C PHE A 72 -7.31 -19.55 12.20
N THR A 73 -8.30 -18.71 12.54
CA THR A 73 -8.74 -17.60 11.69
C THR A 73 -7.62 -16.57 11.50
N ILE A 74 -6.94 -16.18 12.58
CA ILE A 74 -5.79 -15.27 12.54
C ILE A 74 -4.69 -15.87 11.66
N PHE A 75 -4.34 -17.14 11.86
CA PHE A 75 -3.30 -17.83 11.10
C PHE A 75 -3.59 -17.81 9.59
N LEU A 76 -4.81 -18.20 9.19
CA LEU A 76 -5.18 -18.30 7.78
C LEU A 76 -5.19 -16.93 7.09
N LEU A 77 -5.76 -15.91 7.71
CA LEU A 77 -5.76 -14.54 7.17
C LEU A 77 -4.35 -13.93 7.14
N SER A 78 -3.50 -14.30 8.10
CA SER A 78 -2.10 -13.87 8.14
C SER A 78 -1.30 -14.42 6.95
N LEU A 79 -1.54 -15.68 6.56
CA LEU A 79 -0.92 -16.24 5.35
C LEU A 79 -1.36 -15.50 4.07
N VAL A 80 -2.65 -15.20 3.96
CA VAL A 80 -3.19 -14.40 2.84
C VAL A 80 -2.55 -13.00 2.82
N GLN A 81 -2.35 -12.38 3.99
CA GLN A 81 -1.68 -11.10 4.13
C GLN A 81 -0.20 -11.16 3.69
N VAL A 82 0.54 -12.18 4.11
CA VAL A 82 1.94 -12.40 3.68
C VAL A 82 2.01 -12.52 2.17
N TRP A 83 1.16 -13.36 1.58
CA TRP A 83 1.08 -13.53 0.14
C TRP A 83 0.78 -12.22 -0.60
N ALA A 84 -0.20 -11.45 -0.12
CA ALA A 84 -0.54 -10.15 -0.70
C ALA A 84 0.63 -9.16 -0.59
N GLY A 85 1.35 -9.16 0.53
CA GLY A 85 2.55 -8.34 0.75
C GLY A 85 3.69 -8.70 -0.21
N ILE A 86 3.95 -10.01 -0.43
CA ILE A 86 4.96 -10.49 -1.39
C ILE A 86 4.62 -10.03 -2.80
N ARG A 87 3.36 -10.17 -3.24
CA ARG A 87 2.92 -9.69 -4.57
C ARG A 87 3.15 -8.19 -4.73
N ARG A 88 2.87 -7.38 -3.71
CA ARG A 88 3.14 -5.93 -3.73
C ARG A 88 4.64 -5.65 -3.86
N LEU A 89 5.48 -6.37 -3.13
CA LEU A 89 6.93 -6.21 -3.17
C LEU A 89 7.51 -6.55 -4.56
N LEU A 90 7.05 -7.63 -5.17
CA LEU A 90 7.46 -8.04 -6.53
C LEU A 90 7.03 -6.99 -7.56
N LYS A 91 5.79 -6.50 -7.48
CA LYS A 91 5.28 -5.45 -8.37
C LYS A 91 6.08 -4.14 -8.23
N ALA A 92 6.43 -3.74 -7.02
CA ALA A 92 7.25 -2.55 -6.76
C ALA A 92 8.70 -2.68 -7.29
N ARG A 93 9.23 -3.90 -7.44
CA ARG A 93 10.53 -4.14 -8.09
C ARG A 93 10.42 -3.97 -9.60
N SER A 94 9.42 -4.60 -10.22
CA SER A 94 9.17 -4.50 -11.66
C SER A 94 8.94 -3.05 -12.11
N LEU A 95 8.11 -2.30 -11.37
CA LEU A 95 7.80 -0.91 -11.69
C LEU A 95 9.03 0.01 -11.64
N ARG A 96 9.94 -0.21 -10.67
CA ARG A 96 11.16 0.60 -10.58
C ARG A 96 12.00 0.49 -11.84
N ASN A 97 12.11 -0.72 -12.41
CA ASN A 97 12.93 -0.94 -13.59
C ASN A 97 12.30 -0.29 -14.83
N GLU A 98 10.98 -0.31 -14.94
CA GLU A 98 10.24 0.30 -16.04
C GLU A 98 10.31 1.84 -15.99
N LEU A 99 9.97 2.45 -14.85
CA LEU A 99 9.86 3.91 -14.75
C LEU A 99 11.20 4.65 -14.70
N HIS A 100 12.29 4.02 -14.24
CA HIS A 100 13.62 4.64 -14.27
C HIS A 100 14.04 4.99 -15.71
N SER A 101 13.63 4.19 -16.69
CA SER A 101 13.92 4.46 -18.10
C SER A 101 13.12 5.64 -18.68
N ILE A 102 11.98 5.98 -18.08
CA ILE A 102 11.04 6.99 -18.59
C ILE A 102 11.31 8.37 -17.97
N VAL A 103 11.72 8.41 -16.70
CA VAL A 103 12.03 9.66 -15.97
C VAL A 103 13.17 10.43 -16.64
N GLU A 104 14.16 9.74 -17.22
CA GLU A 104 15.30 10.36 -17.89
C GLU A 104 14.93 11.05 -19.23
N ILE A 105 13.80 10.67 -19.85
CA ILE A 105 13.49 11.05 -21.23
C ILE A 105 12.65 12.34 -21.29
N ALA A 106 11.57 12.47 -20.50
CA ALA A 106 10.75 13.68 -20.51
C ALA A 106 9.74 13.78 -19.33
N PRO A 107 9.89 14.77 -18.41
CA PRO A 107 8.98 15.01 -17.27
C PRO A 107 7.47 15.14 -17.58
N PRO A 108 7.02 15.84 -18.65
CA PRO A 108 5.58 15.96 -18.91
C PRO A 108 4.96 14.60 -19.29
N THR A 109 5.72 13.74 -19.96
CA THR A 109 5.31 12.37 -20.30
C THR A 109 5.22 11.49 -19.06
N PHE A 110 6.05 11.72 -18.04
CA PHE A 110 5.98 10.98 -16.78
C PHE A 110 4.62 11.18 -16.09
N ALA A 111 4.17 12.43 -15.92
CA ALA A 111 2.88 12.71 -15.28
C ALA A 111 1.71 12.12 -16.08
N ALA A 112 1.77 12.19 -17.42
CA ALA A 112 0.75 11.63 -18.31
C ALA A 112 0.63 10.10 -18.20
N LEU A 113 1.72 9.40 -17.87
CA LEU A 113 1.74 7.95 -17.68
C LEU A 113 1.43 7.54 -16.23
N GLU A 114 1.91 8.30 -15.25
CA GLU A 114 1.80 7.94 -13.84
C GLU A 114 0.42 8.24 -13.26
N LEU A 115 -0.25 9.32 -13.65
CA LEU A 115 -1.60 9.66 -13.13
C LEU A 115 -2.65 8.57 -13.45
N PRO A 116 -2.80 8.08 -14.70
CA PRO A 116 -3.71 6.98 -14.99
C PRO A 116 -3.36 5.68 -14.25
N ARG A 117 -2.07 5.47 -13.93
CA ARG A 117 -1.63 4.33 -13.12
C ARG A 117 -2.12 4.47 -11.67
N LEU A 118 -2.04 5.67 -11.11
CA LEU A 118 -2.56 5.98 -9.78
C LEU A 118 -4.09 5.86 -9.73
N ASP A 119 -4.83 6.29 -10.76
CA ASP A 119 -6.28 6.10 -10.87
C ASP A 119 -6.68 4.60 -10.77
N LYS A 120 -6.01 3.75 -11.56
CA LYS A 120 -6.26 2.29 -11.53
C LYS A 120 -5.95 1.67 -10.16
N ARG A 121 -4.93 2.20 -9.48
CA ARG A 121 -4.51 1.75 -8.16
C ARG A 121 -5.51 2.20 -7.08
N GLU A 122 -6.04 3.40 -7.19
CA GLU A 122 -7.08 3.93 -6.31
C GLU A 122 -8.35 3.08 -6.37
N LEU A 123 -8.83 2.74 -7.57
CA LEU A 123 -9.96 1.82 -7.74
C LEU A 123 -9.71 0.46 -7.07
N SER A 124 -8.46 -0.03 -7.13
CA SER A 124 -8.07 -1.27 -6.48
C SER A 124 -8.09 -1.16 -4.95
N PHE A 125 -7.73 0.00 -4.37
CA PHE A 125 -7.88 0.26 -2.93
C PHE A 125 -9.34 0.33 -2.51
N VAL A 126 -10.20 1.02 -3.27
CA VAL A 126 -11.63 1.11 -2.97
C VAL A 126 -12.25 -0.29 -2.93
N ARG A 127 -11.97 -1.13 -3.94
CA ARG A 127 -12.45 -2.51 -3.98
C ARG A 127 -11.94 -3.34 -2.80
N ARG A 128 -10.64 -3.24 -2.49
CA ARG A 128 -10.04 -3.96 -1.36
C ARG A 128 -10.63 -3.51 -0.02
N ARG A 129 -10.80 -2.21 0.19
CA ARG A 129 -11.39 -1.63 1.40
C ARG A 129 -12.82 -2.12 1.59
N PHE A 130 -13.62 -2.18 0.53
CA PHE A 130 -14.98 -2.72 0.60
C PHE A 130 -14.98 -4.20 1.03
N ILE A 131 -14.09 -5.02 0.47
CA ILE A 131 -13.94 -6.43 0.88
C ILE A 131 -13.51 -6.53 2.35
N GLU A 132 -12.51 -5.76 2.78
CA GLU A 132 -12.01 -5.76 4.15
C GLU A 132 -13.09 -5.29 5.15
N GLN A 133 -13.89 -4.28 4.80
CA GLN A 133 -15.05 -3.83 5.59
C GLN A 133 -16.16 -4.89 5.66
N ALA A 134 -16.50 -5.52 4.53
CA ALA A 134 -17.50 -6.58 4.50
C ALA A 134 -17.09 -7.77 5.38
N LEU A 135 -15.81 -8.19 5.32
CA LEU A 135 -15.27 -9.24 6.18
C LEU A 135 -15.24 -8.84 7.66
N PHE A 136 -14.95 -7.57 7.96
CA PHE A 136 -15.02 -7.06 9.33
C PHE A 136 -16.45 -7.13 9.88
N VAL A 137 -17.45 -6.66 9.12
CA VAL A 137 -18.87 -6.73 9.51
C VAL A 137 -19.32 -8.19 9.64
N MET A 138 -18.90 -9.07 8.74
CA MET A 138 -19.18 -10.51 8.84
C MET A 138 -18.58 -11.12 10.13
N GLY A 139 -17.34 -10.75 10.45
CA GLY A 139 -16.70 -11.14 11.71
C GLY A 139 -17.48 -10.66 12.94
N LEU A 140 -18.03 -9.44 12.90
CA LEU A 140 -18.86 -8.90 13.97
C LEU A 140 -20.16 -9.68 14.12
N CYS A 141 -20.82 -10.02 13.00
CA CYS A 141 -22.01 -10.88 13.01
C CYS A 141 -21.71 -12.27 13.60
N PHE A 142 -20.58 -12.88 13.27
CA PHE A 142 -20.15 -14.16 13.85
C PHE A 142 -19.87 -14.05 15.35
N ALA A 143 -19.18 -12.99 15.77
CA ALA A 143 -18.91 -12.73 17.18
C ALA A 143 -20.23 -12.58 17.98
N LEU A 144 -21.18 -11.78 17.47
CA LEU A 144 -22.48 -11.59 18.10
C LEU A 144 -23.28 -12.90 18.14
N ALA A 145 -23.42 -13.61 17.01
CA ALA A 145 -24.16 -14.87 16.95
C ALA A 145 -23.57 -15.94 17.89
N GLY A 146 -22.24 -16.04 17.97
CA GLY A 146 -21.55 -16.91 18.92
C GLY A 146 -21.79 -16.50 20.37
N SER A 147 -21.84 -15.20 20.67
CA SER A 147 -22.11 -14.70 22.03
C SER A 147 -23.53 -14.99 22.51
N PHE A 148 -24.52 -15.06 21.61
CA PHE A 148 -25.89 -15.46 21.92
C PHE A 148 -26.09 -16.99 21.96
N GLY A 149 -25.02 -17.78 21.80
CA GLY A 149 -25.08 -19.24 21.88
C GLY A 149 -25.65 -19.95 20.65
N ILE A 150 -25.91 -19.23 19.54
CA ILE A 150 -26.56 -19.78 18.34
C ILE A 150 -25.68 -20.86 17.66
N SER A 151 -24.35 -20.79 17.81
CA SER A 151 -23.42 -21.74 17.17
C SER A 151 -22.17 -22.04 18.00
N GLY A 152 -22.23 -21.82 19.32
CA GLY A 152 -21.15 -22.13 20.25
C GLY A 152 -19.93 -21.20 20.21
N GLN A 153 -18.93 -21.56 20.99
CA GLN A 153 -17.74 -20.74 21.24
C GLN A 153 -16.80 -20.61 20.04
N SER A 154 -16.80 -21.59 19.13
CA SER A 154 -15.98 -21.54 17.91
C SER A 154 -16.39 -20.37 16.99
N LEU A 155 -17.70 -20.15 16.79
CA LEU A 155 -18.17 -19.03 15.95
C LEU A 155 -17.77 -17.67 16.53
N LEU A 156 -17.84 -17.54 17.86
CA LEU A 156 -17.36 -16.37 18.58
C LEU A 156 -15.86 -16.14 18.34
N GLY A 157 -15.04 -17.19 18.50
CA GLY A 157 -13.60 -17.15 18.24
C GLY A 157 -13.26 -16.73 16.81
N THR A 158 -13.90 -17.34 15.81
CA THR A 158 -13.74 -16.97 14.40
C THR A 158 -14.12 -15.51 14.15
N GLY A 159 -15.24 -15.05 14.71
CA GLY A 159 -15.69 -13.67 14.57
C GLY A 159 -14.68 -12.65 15.13
N ILE A 160 -14.16 -12.91 16.33
CA ILE A 160 -13.13 -12.06 16.96
C ILE A 160 -11.85 -12.06 16.11
N GLY A 161 -11.38 -13.24 15.68
CA GLY A 161 -10.19 -13.36 14.84
C GLY A 161 -10.31 -12.60 13.52
N LEU A 162 -11.47 -12.68 12.86
CA LEU A 162 -11.80 -11.90 11.65
C LEU A 162 -11.76 -10.40 11.94
N CYS A 163 -12.43 -9.93 13.00
CA CYS A 163 -12.47 -8.51 13.34
C CYS A 163 -11.07 -7.94 13.60
N VAL A 164 -10.27 -8.61 14.44
CA VAL A 164 -8.91 -8.17 14.79
C VAL A 164 -8.05 -8.08 13.53
N GLN A 165 -8.04 -9.14 12.70
CA GLN A 165 -7.16 -9.15 11.54
C GLN A 165 -7.63 -8.18 10.44
N MET A 166 -8.94 -8.04 10.22
CA MET A 166 -9.49 -7.07 9.26
C MET A 166 -9.25 -5.63 9.72
N ALA A 167 -9.31 -5.33 11.02
CA ALA A 167 -8.99 -4.00 11.53
C ALA A 167 -7.56 -3.59 11.19
N VAL A 168 -6.58 -4.48 11.40
CA VAL A 168 -5.18 -4.21 11.04
C VAL A 168 -5.02 -4.03 9.54
N LEU A 169 -5.64 -4.89 8.73
CA LEU A 169 -5.58 -4.78 7.27
C LEU A 169 -6.19 -3.46 6.76
N LEU A 170 -7.30 -3.02 7.34
CA LEU A 170 -7.93 -1.74 7.04
C LEU A 170 -6.99 -0.56 7.34
N ILE A 171 -6.30 -0.57 8.48
CA ILE A 171 -5.30 0.46 8.83
C ILE A 171 -4.18 0.52 7.78
N ILE A 172 -3.68 -0.64 7.35
CA ILE A 172 -2.63 -0.73 6.31
C ILE A 172 -3.16 -0.19 4.97
N THR A 173 -4.39 -0.56 4.59
CA THR A 173 -5.04 -0.10 3.36
C THR A 173 -5.26 1.42 3.38
N LEU A 174 -5.78 1.98 4.48
CA LEU A 174 -6.01 3.42 4.63
C LEU A 174 -4.69 4.22 4.60
N THR A 175 -3.66 3.74 5.29
CA THR A 175 -2.33 4.38 5.26
C THR A 175 -1.74 4.37 3.86
N SER A 176 -1.92 3.26 3.13
CA SER A 176 -1.45 3.14 1.74
C SER A 176 -2.20 4.09 0.80
N GLN A 177 -3.52 4.22 0.96
CA GLN A 177 -4.36 5.12 0.19
C GLN A 177 -4.00 6.59 0.46
N TRP A 178 -3.83 6.96 1.73
CA TRP A 178 -3.43 8.31 2.12
C TRP A 178 -2.10 8.72 1.49
N ARG A 179 -1.08 7.85 1.59
CA ARG A 179 0.22 8.10 0.93
C ARG A 179 0.08 8.29 -0.58
N ASP A 180 -0.70 7.43 -1.24
CA ASP A 180 -0.88 7.54 -2.68
C ASP A 180 -1.59 8.84 -3.09
N SER A 181 -2.52 9.34 -2.26
CA SER A 181 -3.15 10.64 -2.46
C SER A 181 -2.17 11.81 -2.31
N LEU A 182 -1.23 11.75 -1.35
CA LEU A 182 -0.18 12.75 -1.20
C LEU A 182 0.73 12.78 -2.43
N TYR A 183 1.14 11.61 -2.91
CA TYR A 183 2.00 11.50 -4.07
C TYR A 183 1.32 11.98 -5.37
N ARG A 184 0.02 11.67 -5.56
CA ARG A 184 -0.77 12.24 -6.66
C ARG A 184 -0.74 13.77 -6.64
N ASN A 185 -1.05 14.38 -5.50
CA ASN A 185 -1.09 15.83 -5.35
C ASN A 185 0.27 16.48 -5.66
N GLU A 186 1.37 15.80 -5.35
CA GLU A 186 2.72 16.24 -5.70
C GLU A 186 2.96 16.23 -7.22
N ILE A 187 2.55 15.17 -7.92
CA ILE A 187 2.68 15.08 -9.39
C ILE A 187 1.82 16.15 -10.07
N GLU A 188 0.58 16.33 -9.62
CA GLU A 188 -0.35 17.31 -10.22
C GLU A 188 0.16 18.74 -10.07
N ARG A 189 0.78 19.08 -8.93
CA ARG A 189 1.44 20.39 -8.74
C ARG A 189 2.61 20.61 -9.69
N GLU A 190 3.36 19.56 -10.05
CA GLU A 190 4.51 19.66 -10.93
C GLU A 190 4.14 19.72 -12.42
N ARG A 191 2.97 19.18 -12.80
CA ARG A 191 2.45 19.23 -14.16
C ARG A 191 2.23 20.67 -14.64
N GLY A 192 1.91 21.59 -13.73
CA GLY A 192 1.48 22.95 -14.07
C GLY A 192 0.09 22.97 -14.71
N PRO A 193 -0.51 24.17 -14.88
CA PRO A 193 -1.75 24.33 -15.63
C PRO A 193 -1.59 23.94 -17.11
#